data_AF-A0AA85JHI3-F1
#
_entry.id   AF-A0AA85JHI3-F1
#
_cell.length_a   1.000
_cell.length_b   1.000
_cell.length_c   1.000
_cell.angle_alpha   90.00
_cell.angle_beta   90.00
_cell.angle_gamma   90.00
#
_symmetry.space_group_name_H-M   'P 1'
#
loop_
_entity.id
_entity.type
_entity.pdbx_description
1 polymer ?
#
loop_
_entity_poly.entity_id
_entity_poly.type
_entity_poly.pdbx_seq_one_letter_code
_entity_poly.pdbx_strand_id
1 'polypeptide(L)'
;MVNCANFSDSDTQVDILMTSETPEQKITNLLQQVTEKLGEYFTKIIEDKCSSLKKKDGLWFNETVEDLISEFEKSTSGKCAEILSQYDINSNADLVKMVNKKRRKNKSWRPSGDPVKDIKAYLLPVNISFVEDLYCLSQELQPKASKGLADLKKLRATLYDEMIELKSIPEKLEKLTKKTELGEPQIPDYFEPNQTLSPSK
;
A
#
# COMPACT_ATOMS: atom_id res chain seq x y z
N MET A 1 19.63 5.83 2.67
CA MET A 1 18.72 6.71 3.44
C MET A 1 17.98 7.59 2.45
N VAL A 2 16.70 7.31 2.20
CA VAL A 2 15.86 8.16 1.35
C VAL A 2 14.94 8.94 2.28
N ASN A 3 15.10 10.27 2.26
CA ASN A 3 14.34 11.21 3.09
C ASN A 3 12.87 11.25 2.64
N CYS A 4 11.95 10.99 3.56
CA CYS A 4 10.55 11.35 3.45
C CYS A 4 10.40 12.84 3.76
N ALA A 5 10.44 13.70 2.74
CA ALA A 5 10.12 15.12 2.87
C ALA A 5 8.63 15.35 2.52
N ASN A 6 7.88 15.80 3.52
CA ASN A 6 6.50 16.25 3.39
C ASN A 6 6.43 17.52 2.52
N PHE A 7 5.68 17.46 1.42
CA PHE A 7 5.24 18.66 0.71
C PHE A 7 3.94 19.16 1.36
N SER A 8 4.01 20.34 1.97
CA SER A 8 2.87 21.08 2.48
C SER A 8 2.53 22.17 1.48
N ASP A 9 1.60 21.92 0.58
CA ASP A 9 1.00 22.97 -0.26
C ASP A 9 -0.13 23.64 0.51
N SER A 10 0.15 24.86 0.95
CA SER A 10 -0.83 25.81 1.44
C SER A 10 -1.60 26.41 0.25
N ASP A 11 -2.75 25.83 -0.07
CA ASP A 11 -3.67 26.41 -1.05
C ASP A 11 -4.68 27.33 -0.35
N THR A 12 -4.54 28.61 -0.67
CA THR A 12 -5.44 29.73 -0.42
C THR A 12 -6.88 29.37 -0.81
N GLN A 13 -7.78 29.27 0.17
CA GLN A 13 -9.22 29.20 -0.06
C GLN A 13 -9.71 30.57 -0.54
N VAL A 14 -9.95 30.69 -1.85
CA VAL A 14 -10.83 31.73 -2.40
C VAL A 14 -12.22 31.13 -2.44
N ASP A 15 -13.05 31.53 -1.47
CA ASP A 15 -14.49 31.30 -1.46
C ASP A 15 -15.12 31.92 -2.71
N ILE A 16 -15.26 31.12 -3.77
CA ILE A 16 -16.20 31.42 -4.85
C ILE A 16 -17.47 30.65 -4.53
N LEU A 17 -18.44 31.39 -4.02
CA LEU A 17 -19.84 31.03 -3.86
C LEU A 17 -20.45 30.76 -5.26
N MET A 18 -20.06 29.66 -5.90
CA MET A 18 -20.76 29.13 -7.07
C MET A 18 -21.95 28.33 -6.55
N THR A 19 -23.16 28.73 -6.92
CA THR A 19 -24.38 27.93 -6.83
C THR A 19 -24.16 26.62 -7.59
N SER A 20 -23.58 25.61 -6.94
CA SER A 20 -23.24 24.35 -7.59
C SER A 20 -24.48 23.46 -7.61
N GLU A 21 -25.36 23.70 -8.58
CA GLU A 21 -26.40 22.72 -8.91
C GLU A 21 -25.74 21.35 -9.07
N THR A 22 -26.30 20.35 -8.41
CA THR A 22 -25.81 18.98 -8.53
C THR A 22 -26.04 18.48 -9.97
N PRO A 23 -25.22 17.54 -10.46
CA PRO A 23 -25.45 16.93 -11.77
C PRO A 23 -26.87 16.39 -11.95
N GLU A 24 -27.44 15.81 -10.89
CA GLU A 24 -28.83 15.36 -10.88
C GLU A 24 -29.82 16.53 -11.03
N GLN A 25 -29.65 17.63 -10.28
CA GLN A 25 -30.47 18.83 -10.43
C GLN A 25 -30.41 19.41 -11.84
N LYS A 26 -29.23 19.41 -12.47
CA LYS A 26 -29.07 19.85 -13.86
C LYS A 26 -29.84 18.98 -14.83
N ILE A 27 -29.83 17.67 -14.63
CA ILE A 27 -30.59 16.73 -15.47
C ILE A 27 -32.08 16.96 -15.28
N THR A 28 -32.55 17.09 -14.03
CA THR A 28 -33.95 17.37 -13.72
C THR A 28 -34.42 18.68 -14.36
N ASN A 29 -33.64 19.76 -14.23
CA ASN A 29 -33.96 21.05 -14.83
C ASN A 29 -34.02 20.99 -16.37
N LEU A 30 -33.08 20.28 -17.00
CA LEU A 30 -33.09 20.09 -18.45
C LEU A 30 -34.30 19.26 -18.91
N LEU A 31 -34.65 18.21 -18.18
CA LEU A 31 -35.82 17.38 -18.49
C LEU A 31 -37.11 18.18 -18.38
N GLN A 32 -37.23 19.02 -17.35
CA GLN A 32 -38.37 19.92 -17.21
C GLN A 32 -38.49 20.87 -18.42
N GLN A 33 -37.41 21.54 -18.81
CA GLN A 33 -37.41 22.44 -19.99
C GLN A 33 -37.75 21.72 -21.29
N VAL A 34 -37.30 20.48 -21.47
CA VAL A 34 -37.62 19.69 -22.67
C VAL A 34 -39.11 19.31 -22.67
N THR A 35 -39.65 18.95 -21.51
CA THR A 35 -41.04 18.53 -21.37
C THR A 35 -42.00 19.71 -21.62
N GLU A 36 -41.69 20.89 -21.08
CA GLU A 36 -42.43 22.13 -21.32
C GLU A 36 -42.44 22.49 -22.81
N LYS A 37 -41.27 22.45 -23.49
CA LYS A 37 -41.19 22.72 -24.94
C LYS A 37 -41.96 21.70 -25.79
N LEU A 38 -41.98 20.44 -25.37
CA LEU A 38 -42.80 19.43 -26.03
C LEU A 38 -44.29 19.71 -25.83
N GLY A 39 -44.69 20.12 -24.63
CA GLY A 39 -46.05 20.60 -24.33
C GLY A 39 -46.47 21.73 -25.29
N GLU A 40 -45.67 22.79 -25.38
CA GLU A 40 -45.92 23.91 -26.30
C GLU A 40 -46.05 23.46 -27.77
N TYR A 41 -45.18 22.54 -28.19
CA TYR A 41 -45.20 21.99 -29.54
C TYR A 41 -46.49 21.18 -29.80
N PHE A 42 -46.93 20.38 -28.82
CA PHE A 42 -48.19 19.65 -28.90
C PHE A 42 -49.39 20.58 -28.96
N THR A 43 -49.44 21.62 -28.11
CA THR A 43 -50.50 22.65 -28.17
C THR A 43 -50.62 23.19 -29.58
N LYS A 44 -49.50 23.65 -30.15
CA LYS A 44 -49.48 24.29 -31.47
C LYS A 44 -49.99 23.36 -32.58
N ILE A 45 -49.62 22.07 -32.54
CA ILE A 45 -50.10 21.09 -33.52
C ILE A 45 -51.59 20.83 -33.35
N ILE A 46 -52.05 20.66 -32.11
CA ILE A 46 -53.45 20.35 -31.82
C ILE A 46 -54.33 21.53 -32.20
N GLU A 47 -53.93 22.76 -31.91
CA GLU A 47 -54.64 23.97 -32.31
C GLU A 47 -54.77 24.11 -33.84
N ASP A 48 -53.70 23.81 -34.59
CA ASP A 48 -53.70 23.90 -36.05
C ASP A 48 -54.60 22.81 -36.67
N LYS A 49 -54.39 21.55 -36.28
CA LYS A 49 -55.10 20.39 -36.85
C LYS A 49 -56.56 20.29 -36.41
N CYS A 50 -56.87 20.73 -35.19
CA CYS A 50 -58.22 20.65 -34.61
C CYS A 50 -58.93 22.01 -34.56
N SER A 51 -58.49 22.97 -35.39
CA SER A 51 -59.06 24.33 -35.46
C SER A 51 -60.57 24.36 -35.71
N SER A 52 -61.12 23.37 -36.41
CA SER A 52 -62.57 23.22 -36.64
C SER A 52 -63.35 22.85 -35.37
N LEU A 53 -62.73 22.07 -34.47
CA LEU A 53 -63.30 21.66 -33.19
C LEU A 53 -63.24 22.82 -32.19
N LYS A 54 -62.10 23.53 -32.14
CA LYS A 54 -61.91 24.76 -31.34
C LYS A 54 -62.96 25.83 -31.67
N LYS A 55 -63.36 25.95 -32.93
CA LYS A 55 -64.42 26.89 -33.36
C LYS A 55 -65.83 26.51 -32.87
N LYS A 56 -66.08 25.23 -32.62
CA LYS A 56 -67.39 24.75 -32.14
C LYS A 56 -67.52 24.92 -30.63
N ASP A 57 -66.47 24.59 -29.90
CA ASP A 57 -66.40 24.75 -28.45
C ASP A 57 -64.97 25.05 -28.01
N GLY A 58 -64.65 26.33 -27.90
CA GLY A 58 -63.29 26.79 -27.60
C GLY A 58 -62.90 26.61 -26.13
N LEU A 59 -63.87 26.69 -25.21
CA LEU A 59 -63.62 26.52 -23.78
C LEU A 59 -63.26 25.06 -23.48
N TRP A 60 -64.13 24.13 -23.87
CA TRP A 60 -63.89 22.70 -23.70
C TRP A 60 -62.59 22.26 -24.38
N PHE A 61 -62.31 22.78 -25.57
CA PHE A 61 -61.09 22.45 -26.30
C PHE A 61 -59.83 22.89 -25.56
N ASN A 62 -59.79 24.13 -25.08
CA ASN A 62 -58.62 24.64 -24.36
C ASN A 62 -58.42 23.88 -23.04
N GLU A 63 -59.48 23.65 -22.27
CA GLU A 63 -59.43 22.86 -21.02
C GLU A 63 -58.89 21.45 -21.28
N THR A 64 -59.41 20.76 -22.31
CA THR A 64 -58.98 19.39 -22.63
C THR A 64 -57.52 19.32 -23.06
N VAL A 65 -57.05 20.31 -23.84
CA VAL A 65 -55.65 20.35 -24.30
C VAL A 65 -54.70 20.66 -23.14
N GLU A 66 -55.09 21.59 -22.26
CA GLU A 66 -54.32 21.95 -21.06
C GLU A 66 -54.21 20.75 -20.09
N ASP A 67 -55.32 20.05 -19.84
CA ASP A 67 -55.34 18.84 -19.02
C ASP A 67 -54.42 17.74 -19.59
N LEU A 68 -54.48 17.52 -20.91
CA LEU A 68 -53.66 16.50 -21.57
C LEU A 68 -52.16 16.81 -21.50
N ILE A 69 -51.79 18.09 -21.65
CA ILE A 69 -50.39 18.52 -21.53
C ILE A 69 -49.92 18.44 -20.08
N SER A 70 -50.75 18.86 -19.12
CA SER A 70 -50.43 18.76 -17.70
C SER A 70 -50.24 17.31 -17.26
N GLU A 71 -51.09 16.38 -17.72
CA GLU A 71 -50.93 14.96 -17.46
C GLU A 71 -49.64 14.41 -18.07
N PHE A 72 -49.33 14.80 -19.32
CA PHE A 72 -48.08 14.43 -19.99
C PHE A 72 -46.85 14.91 -19.22
N GLU A 73 -46.82 16.18 -18.80
CA GLU A 73 -45.72 16.79 -18.07
C GLU A 73 -45.49 16.10 -16.72
N LYS A 74 -46.58 15.86 -15.98
CA LYS A 74 -46.55 15.19 -14.68
C LYS A 74 -46.09 13.74 -14.79
N SER A 75 -46.63 12.99 -15.76
CA SER A 75 -46.28 11.58 -15.99
C SER A 75 -44.82 11.43 -16.42
N THR A 76 -44.35 12.31 -17.31
CA THR A 76 -42.96 12.32 -17.78
C THR A 76 -42.01 12.67 -16.65
N SER A 77 -42.28 13.74 -15.91
CA SER A 77 -41.47 14.15 -14.77
C SER A 77 -41.39 13.05 -13.69
N GLY A 78 -42.51 12.38 -13.40
CA GLY A 78 -42.55 11.26 -12.47
C GLY A 78 -41.68 10.08 -12.91
N LYS A 79 -41.79 9.65 -14.17
CA LYS A 79 -40.94 8.58 -14.73
C LYS A 79 -39.47 8.96 -14.76
N CYS A 80 -39.17 10.22 -15.08
CA CYS A 80 -37.81 10.73 -15.04
C CYS A 80 -37.23 10.68 -13.63
N ALA A 81 -37.96 11.16 -12.62
CA ALA A 81 -37.52 11.08 -11.23
C ALA A 81 -37.30 9.62 -10.78
N GLU A 82 -38.18 8.71 -11.17
CA GLU A 82 -38.02 7.27 -10.92
C GLU A 82 -36.73 6.74 -11.54
N ILE A 83 -36.48 7.02 -12.83
CA ILE A 83 -35.24 6.59 -13.50
C ILE A 83 -34.02 7.19 -12.82
N LEU A 84 -34.01 8.49 -12.52
CA LEU A 84 -32.89 9.15 -11.86
C LEU A 84 -32.60 8.52 -10.49
N SER A 85 -33.64 8.18 -9.73
CA SER A 85 -33.49 7.55 -8.41
C SER A 85 -32.86 6.15 -8.44
N GLN A 86 -32.92 5.45 -9.58
CA GLN A 86 -32.26 4.15 -9.77
C GLN A 86 -30.75 4.28 -9.95
N TYR A 87 -30.26 5.48 -10.26
CA TYR A 87 -28.85 5.76 -10.51
C TYR A 87 -28.29 6.68 -9.43
N ASP A 88 -27.15 6.31 -8.85
CA ASP A 88 -26.42 7.20 -7.93
C ASP A 88 -25.60 8.25 -8.72
N ILE A 89 -26.31 9.18 -9.36
CA ILE A 89 -25.76 10.14 -10.33
C ILE A 89 -24.71 11.04 -9.68
N ASN A 90 -25.00 11.54 -8.49
CA ASN A 90 -24.11 12.47 -7.80
C ASN A 90 -22.81 11.78 -7.36
N SER A 91 -22.91 10.58 -6.77
CA SER A 91 -21.74 9.77 -6.41
C SER A 91 -20.89 9.40 -7.63
N ASN A 92 -21.54 8.97 -8.73
CA ASN A 92 -20.85 8.68 -9.98
C ASN A 92 -20.15 9.92 -10.56
N ALA A 93 -20.77 11.08 -10.48
CA ALA A 93 -20.16 12.33 -10.93
C ALA A 93 -18.94 12.71 -10.08
N ASP A 94 -19.00 12.47 -8.77
CA ASP A 94 -17.87 12.73 -7.87
C ASP A 94 -16.72 11.74 -8.08
N LEU A 95 -17.01 10.48 -8.37
CA LEU A 95 -16.01 9.50 -8.82
C LEU A 95 -15.32 9.96 -10.11
N VAL A 96 -16.08 10.45 -11.10
CA VAL A 96 -15.51 10.97 -12.34
C VAL A 96 -14.62 12.18 -12.09
N LYS A 97 -15.05 13.14 -11.24
CA LYS A 97 -14.23 14.29 -10.84
C LYS A 97 -12.93 13.84 -10.17
N MET A 98 -13.02 12.91 -9.22
CA MET A 98 -11.84 12.38 -8.51
C MET A 98 -10.87 11.72 -9.48
N VAL A 99 -11.36 10.87 -10.38
CA VAL A 99 -10.53 10.20 -11.39
C VAL A 99 -9.86 11.22 -12.32
N ASN A 100 -10.60 12.23 -12.77
CA ASN A 100 -10.06 13.28 -13.64
C ASN A 100 -8.97 14.11 -12.93
N LYS A 101 -9.13 14.43 -11.64
CA LYS A 101 -8.11 15.13 -10.85
C LYS A 101 -6.83 14.29 -10.66
N LYS A 102 -6.97 12.97 -10.46
CA LYS A 102 -5.84 12.05 -10.25
C LYS A 102 -5.15 11.61 -11.54
N ARG A 103 -5.72 11.90 -12.72
CA ARG A 103 -5.23 11.40 -14.01
C ARG A 103 -4.00 12.19 -14.47
N ARG A 104 -2.80 11.61 -14.27
CA ARG A 104 -1.51 12.17 -14.73
C ARG A 104 -1.14 11.84 -16.19
N LYS A 105 -1.86 10.93 -16.86
CA LYS A 105 -1.55 10.45 -18.23
C LYS A 105 -2.74 10.58 -19.18
N ASN A 106 -2.45 10.86 -20.46
CA ASN A 106 -3.44 11.07 -21.51
C ASN A 106 -4.38 9.88 -21.75
N LYS A 107 -4.03 8.64 -21.36
CA LYS A 107 -4.90 7.45 -21.50
C LYS A 107 -4.95 6.63 -20.21
N SER A 108 -6.14 6.53 -19.62
CA SER A 108 -6.42 5.63 -18.49
C SER A 108 -6.51 4.18 -19.01
N TRP A 109 -6.03 3.22 -18.21
CA TRP A 109 -6.13 1.80 -18.55
C TRP A 109 -7.61 1.41 -18.75
N ARG A 110 -7.85 0.46 -19.66
CA ARG A 110 -9.17 -0.09 -19.96
C ARG A 110 -9.02 -1.61 -20.06
N PRO A 111 -10.04 -2.38 -19.66
CA PRO A 111 -10.06 -3.82 -19.88
C PRO A 111 -9.80 -4.13 -21.34
N SER A 112 -8.90 -5.07 -21.59
CA SER A 112 -8.51 -5.49 -22.93
C SER A 112 -9.47 -6.51 -23.52
N GLY A 113 -10.35 -7.10 -22.70
CA GLY A 113 -11.22 -8.21 -23.08
C GLY A 113 -10.54 -9.57 -22.97
N ASP A 114 -9.26 -9.60 -22.55
CA ASP A 114 -8.51 -10.81 -22.22
C ASP A 114 -8.45 -10.92 -20.68
N PRO A 115 -9.21 -11.85 -20.07
CA PRO A 115 -9.28 -11.96 -18.62
C PRO A 115 -7.93 -12.19 -17.96
N VAL A 116 -7.02 -12.93 -18.61
CA VAL A 116 -5.70 -13.23 -18.04
C VAL A 116 -4.85 -11.97 -17.99
N LYS A 117 -4.86 -11.16 -19.05
CA LYS A 117 -4.15 -9.88 -19.07
C LYS A 117 -4.74 -8.88 -18.09
N ASP A 118 -6.07 -8.81 -18.02
CA ASP A 118 -6.77 -7.87 -17.17
C ASP A 118 -6.56 -8.19 -15.68
N ILE A 119 -6.58 -9.47 -15.30
CA ILE A 119 -6.23 -9.91 -13.93
C ILE A 119 -4.75 -9.62 -13.62
N LYS A 120 -3.83 -9.90 -14.54
CA LYS A 120 -2.40 -9.59 -14.32
C LYS A 120 -2.17 -8.09 -14.13
N ALA A 121 -2.85 -7.24 -14.91
CA ALA A 121 -2.78 -5.80 -14.74
C ALA A 121 -3.35 -5.34 -13.39
N TYR A 122 -4.47 -5.95 -12.96
CA TYR A 122 -5.08 -5.67 -11.67
C TYR A 122 -4.18 -6.07 -10.48
N LEU A 123 -3.50 -7.21 -10.57
CA LEU A 123 -2.61 -7.71 -9.51
C LEU A 123 -1.22 -7.07 -9.50
N LEU A 124 -0.84 -6.36 -10.57
CA LEU A 124 0.50 -5.79 -10.71
C LEU A 124 0.93 -4.90 -9.53
N PRO A 125 0.11 -3.98 -9.00
CA PRO A 125 0.51 -3.15 -7.86
C PRO A 125 0.81 -3.98 -6.60
N VAL A 126 0.03 -5.03 -6.35
CA VAL A 126 0.22 -5.93 -5.20
C VAL A 126 1.53 -6.70 -5.35
N ASN A 127 1.81 -7.22 -6.55
CA ASN A 127 3.05 -7.93 -6.83
C ASN A 127 4.29 -7.03 -6.68
N ILE A 128 4.20 -5.77 -7.11
CA ILE A 128 5.29 -4.78 -6.93
C ILE A 128 5.54 -4.57 -5.44
N SER A 129 4.49 -4.27 -4.66
CA SER A 129 4.61 -4.06 -3.21
C SER A 129 5.22 -5.27 -2.51
N PHE A 130 4.79 -6.49 -2.86
CA PHE A 130 5.31 -7.70 -2.26
C PHE A 130 6.80 -7.92 -2.56
N VAL A 131 7.24 -7.63 -3.79
CA VAL A 131 8.67 -7.72 -4.16
C VAL A 131 9.50 -6.67 -3.43
N GLU A 132 8.97 -5.46 -3.25
CA GLU A 132 9.62 -4.40 -2.46
C GLU A 132 9.78 -4.82 -0.99
N ASP A 133 8.76 -5.43 -0.39
CA ASP A 133 8.83 -5.96 0.98
C ASP A 133 9.89 -7.04 1.13
N LEU A 134 9.94 -8.00 0.19
CA LEU A 134 10.96 -9.05 0.16
C LEU A 134 12.36 -8.47 0.01
N TYR A 135 12.51 -7.43 -0.82
CA TYR A 135 13.77 -6.75 -0.99
C TYR A 135 14.23 -6.08 0.30
N CYS A 136 13.34 -5.35 0.98
CA CYS A 136 13.61 -4.74 2.27
C CYS A 136 14.04 -5.78 3.32
N LEU A 137 13.30 -6.88 3.44
CA LEU A 137 13.64 -7.97 4.36
C LEU A 137 15.02 -8.58 4.03
N SER A 138 15.34 -8.75 2.75
CA SER A 138 16.64 -9.28 2.33
C SER A 138 17.79 -8.37 2.74
N GLN A 139 17.59 -7.04 2.65
CA GLN A 139 18.58 -6.05 3.07
C GLN A 139 18.80 -6.06 4.58
N GLU A 140 17.79 -6.38 5.38
CA GLU A 140 17.94 -6.50 6.83
C GLU A 140 18.65 -7.79 7.26
N LEU A 141 18.41 -8.90 6.55
CA LEU A 141 18.95 -10.21 6.89
C LEU A 141 20.41 -10.37 6.47
N GLN A 142 20.81 -9.81 5.33
CA GLN A 142 22.18 -9.91 4.80
C GLN A 142 23.27 -9.43 5.79
N PRO A 143 23.14 -8.26 6.44
CA PRO A 143 24.10 -7.80 7.44
C PRO A 143 24.14 -8.69 8.67
N LYS A 144 22.99 -9.19 9.13
CA LYS A 144 22.89 -10.09 10.31
C LYS A 144 23.62 -11.41 10.04
N ALA A 145 23.40 -12.00 8.86
CA ALA A 145 24.09 -13.22 8.44
C ALA A 145 25.61 -12.98 8.31
N SER A 146 26.01 -11.87 7.70
CA SER A 146 27.43 -11.49 7.55
C SER A 146 28.12 -11.29 8.90
N LYS A 147 27.43 -10.65 9.86
CA LYS A 147 27.92 -10.49 11.23
C LYS A 147 28.07 -11.84 11.93
N GLY A 148 27.05 -12.69 11.88
CA GLY A 148 27.11 -14.04 12.46
C GLY A 148 28.26 -14.88 11.90
N LEU A 149 28.51 -14.79 10.58
CA LEU A 149 29.66 -15.45 9.95
C LEU A 149 31.00 -14.89 10.45
N ALA A 150 31.11 -13.57 10.64
CA ALA A 150 32.31 -12.95 11.18
C ALA A 150 32.59 -13.39 12.61
N ASP A 151 31.54 -13.48 13.44
CA ASP A 151 31.65 -13.93 14.83
C ASP A 151 32.09 -15.41 14.92
N LEU A 152 31.55 -16.28 14.06
CA LEU A 152 31.98 -17.67 13.96
C LEU A 152 33.44 -17.81 13.51
N LYS A 153 33.90 -16.99 12.55
CA LYS A 153 35.30 -16.99 12.11
C LYS A 153 36.25 -16.58 13.24
N LYS A 154 35.86 -15.58 14.04
CA LYS A 154 36.64 -15.17 15.24
C LYS A 154 36.71 -16.29 16.25
N LEU A 155 35.57 -16.90 16.59
CA LEU A 155 35.52 -18.01 17.55
C LEU A 155 36.40 -19.18 17.10
N ARG A 156 36.37 -19.51 15.81
CA ARG A 156 37.23 -20.56 15.24
C ARG A 156 38.71 -20.25 15.41
N ALA A 157 39.12 -18.99 15.20
CA ALA A 157 40.52 -18.59 15.38
C ALA A 157 40.94 -18.72 16.85
N THR A 158 40.13 -18.24 17.79
CA THR A 158 40.38 -18.37 19.23
C THR A 158 40.54 -19.83 19.66
N LEU A 159 39.65 -20.73 19.20
CA LEU A 159 39.75 -22.15 19.49
C LEU A 159 41.03 -22.80 18.94
N TYR A 160 41.50 -22.37 17.77
CA TYR A 160 42.78 -22.85 17.24
C TYR A 160 43.97 -22.37 18.08
N ASP A 161 43.97 -21.11 18.50
CA ASP A 161 45.02 -20.54 19.35
C ASP A 161 45.07 -21.26 20.71
N GLU A 162 43.92 -21.46 21.36
CA GLU A 162 43.80 -22.25 22.59
C GLU A 162 44.28 -23.69 22.40
N MET A 163 43.97 -24.33 21.27
CA MET A 163 44.43 -25.68 20.98
C MET A 163 45.96 -25.75 20.78
N ILE A 164 46.56 -24.74 20.17
CA ILE A 164 48.02 -24.61 20.03
C ILE A 164 48.65 -24.43 21.41
N GLU A 165 48.10 -23.54 22.23
CA GLU A 165 48.56 -23.34 23.61
C GLU A 165 48.49 -24.63 24.41
N LEU A 166 47.37 -25.35 24.37
CA LEU A 166 47.17 -26.61 25.08
C LEU A 166 48.17 -27.69 24.64
N LYS A 167 48.48 -27.77 23.34
CA LYS A 167 49.52 -28.66 22.80
C LYS A 167 50.93 -28.27 23.25
N SER A 168 51.18 -27.00 23.58
CA SER A 168 52.47 -26.52 24.09
C SER A 168 52.68 -26.77 25.59
N ILE A 169 51.62 -27.05 26.35
CA ILE A 169 51.69 -27.25 27.80
C ILE A 169 52.56 -28.47 28.19
N PRO A 170 52.44 -29.66 27.56
CA PRO A 170 53.29 -30.81 27.86
C PRO A 170 54.79 -30.49 27.70
N GLU A 171 55.16 -29.80 26.62
CA GLU A 171 56.56 -29.40 26.37
C GLU A 171 57.07 -28.40 27.42
N LYS A 172 56.21 -27.50 27.89
CA LYS A 172 56.54 -26.55 28.96
C LYS A 172 56.69 -27.25 30.31
N LEU A 173 55.81 -28.22 30.61
CA LEU A 173 55.89 -29.04 31.82
C LEU A 173 57.16 -29.88 31.85
N GLU A 174 57.51 -30.54 30.75
CA GLU A 174 58.76 -31.31 30.65
C GLU A 174 60.01 -30.44 30.88
N LYS A 175 60.03 -29.22 30.35
CA LYS A 175 61.10 -28.25 30.59
C LYS A 175 61.18 -27.78 32.04
N LEU A 176 60.06 -27.73 32.76
CA LEU A 176 60.02 -27.37 34.18
C LEU A 176 60.48 -28.52 35.06
N THR A 177 60.03 -29.75 34.80
CA THR A 177 60.47 -30.95 35.54
C THR A 177 61.99 -31.12 35.48
N LYS A 178 62.58 -30.98 34.29
CA LYS A 178 64.04 -31.03 34.11
C LYS A 178 64.79 -29.92 34.86
N LYS A 179 64.18 -28.74 35.06
CA LYS A 179 64.78 -27.65 35.84
C LYS A 179 64.69 -27.90 37.35
N THR A 180 63.64 -28.56 37.83
CA THR A 180 63.47 -28.91 39.24
C THR A 180 64.44 -30.02 39.66
N GLU A 181 64.74 -30.97 38.78
CA GLU A 181 65.78 -32.01 39.00
C GLU A 181 67.21 -31.44 39.07
N LEU A 182 67.45 -30.23 38.57
CA LEU A 182 68.74 -29.53 38.57
C LEU A 182 68.94 -28.60 39.79
N GLY A 183 67.99 -28.57 40.73
CA GLY A 183 67.92 -27.59 41.82
C GLY A 183 67.80 -28.15 43.23
N GLU A 184 68.34 -29.33 43.54
CA GLU A 184 68.48 -29.77 44.93
C GLU A 184 69.69 -29.09 45.61
N PRO A 185 69.52 -28.42 46.76
CA PRO A 185 70.65 -27.92 47.54
C PRO A 185 71.33 -29.08 48.28
N GLN A 186 72.63 -29.29 48.03
CA GLN A 186 73.44 -30.19 48.85
C GLN A 186 73.56 -29.64 50.27
N ILE A 187 73.00 -30.36 51.24
CA ILE A 187 73.27 -30.15 52.66
C ILE A 187 74.68 -30.74 52.94
N PRO A 188 75.63 -30.00 53.54
CA PRO A 188 76.91 -30.55 53.91
C PRO A 188 76.77 -31.42 55.17
N ASP A 189 77.08 -32.71 55.07
CA ASP A 189 77.16 -33.61 56.22
C ASP A 189 78.32 -33.22 57.13
N TYR A 190 77.98 -32.71 58.30
CA TYR A 190 78.86 -32.61 59.47
C TYR A 190 78.54 -33.78 60.43
N PHE A 191 79.62 -34.39 60.94
CA PHE A 191 79.74 -35.31 62.10
C PHE A 191 79.66 -36.84 61.92
N GLU A 192 80.85 -37.44 62.11
CA GLU A 192 81.22 -38.79 62.61
C GLU A 192 80.43 -39.28 63.86
N PRO A 193 80.35 -40.61 64.15
CA PRO A 193 81.39 -41.29 64.95
C PRO A 193 81.64 -42.81 64.71
N ASN A 194 82.94 -43.15 64.73
CA ASN A 194 83.65 -44.26 65.41
C ASN A 194 83.13 -45.73 65.49
N GLN A 195 84.08 -46.63 65.15
CA GLN A 195 84.43 -47.93 65.77
C GLN A 195 83.46 -49.13 65.58
N THR A 196 83.87 -50.35 65.19
CA THR A 196 84.88 -51.23 65.82
C THR A 196 85.11 -52.52 64.98
N LEU A 197 86.39 -52.97 64.93
CA LEU A 197 86.96 -54.34 65.12
C LEU A 197 86.15 -55.59 64.68
N SER A 198 86.70 -56.54 63.90
CA SER A 198 87.59 -57.67 64.33
C SER A 198 87.69 -58.72 63.17
N PRO A 199 88.41 -59.88 63.26
CA PRO A 199 89.81 -60.18 63.60
C PRO A 199 90.51 -61.24 62.69
N SER A 200 91.79 -61.54 63.01
CA SER A 200 92.59 -62.78 62.78
C SER A 200 93.07 -63.12 61.36
N LYS A 201 94.34 -63.49 61.10
CA LYS A 201 95.37 -64.20 61.88
C LYS A 201 96.75 -63.52 61.79
#